data_AF-A0A8S3IGW2-F1
#
_entry.id   AF-A0A8S3IGW2-F1
#
_cell.length_a   1.000
_cell.length_b   1.000
_cell.length_c   1.000
_cell.angle_alpha   90.00
_cell.angle_beta   90.00
_cell.angle_gamma   90.00
#
_symmetry.space_group_name_H-M   'P 1'
#
loop_
_entity.id
_entity.type
_entity.pdbx_description
1 polymer ?
#
loop_
_entity_poly.entity_id
_entity_poly.type
_entity_poly.pdbx_seq_one_letter_code
_entity_poly.pdbx_strand_id
1 'polypeptide(L)'
;MVKSSYNESLIELLHTITIQLDRYAANFIFLFGVVGNVLNIFVLSQRTFRSNSCAWIFLASSFVNLISIVSGLITVMIGGWTTNPANTIGWICKLRAHIVFSTRTIAPWLIVLATIDRWLLSSINAIRRRKSTLKNAQRWTAVIIILSMLLYAQMFYCYEANLTDTPLQCYDKTAVCRYLTDLSFGGIAVVAPLMLMILFGLLTIINV
;
A
#
# COMPACT_ATOMS: atom_id res chain seq x y z
N MET A 1 -27.37 22.00 -28.70
CA MET A 1 -26.22 21.30 -29.34
C MET A 1 -24.86 21.75 -28.81
N VAL A 2 -24.61 23.04 -28.51
CA VAL A 2 -23.30 23.55 -28.01
C VAL A 2 -22.84 22.95 -26.66
N LYS A 3 -23.77 22.59 -25.77
CA LYS A 3 -23.45 22.04 -24.43
C LYS A 3 -22.86 20.62 -24.46
N SER A 4 -23.12 19.84 -25.52
CA SER A 4 -22.54 18.50 -25.69
C SER A 4 -21.07 18.56 -26.10
N SER A 5 -20.76 19.40 -27.09
CA SER A 5 -19.40 19.58 -27.62
C SER A 5 -18.42 20.14 -26.59
N TYR A 6 -18.85 21.07 -25.72
CA TYR A 6 -18.01 21.56 -24.63
C TYR A 6 -17.65 20.45 -23.63
N ASN A 7 -18.62 19.62 -23.24
CA ASN A 7 -18.40 18.51 -22.32
C ASN A 7 -17.48 17.44 -22.94
N GLU A 8 -17.61 17.16 -24.23
CA GLU A 8 -16.74 16.22 -24.95
C GLU A 8 -15.28 16.71 -24.97
N SER A 9 -15.04 17.99 -25.29
CA SER A 9 -13.70 18.58 -25.28
C SER A 9 -13.04 18.58 -23.89
N LEU A 10 -13.85 18.80 -22.84
CA LEU A 10 -13.37 18.76 -21.46
C LEU A 10 -13.01 17.33 -21.01
N ILE A 11 -13.81 16.33 -21.39
CA ILE A 11 -13.53 14.92 -21.09
C ILE A 11 -12.24 14.48 -21.79
N GLU A 12 -12.04 14.87 -23.05
CA GLU A 12 -10.83 14.54 -23.81
C GLU A 12 -9.58 15.20 -23.22
N LEU A 13 -9.69 16.47 -22.81
CA LEU A 13 -8.61 17.17 -22.11
C LEU A 13 -8.27 16.48 -20.77
N LEU A 14 -9.27 16.16 -19.96
CA LEU A 14 -9.09 15.46 -18.68
C LEU A 14 -8.44 14.08 -18.87
N HIS A 15 -8.88 13.34 -19.88
CA HIS A 15 -8.31 12.04 -20.23
C HIS A 15 -6.83 12.17 -20.63
N THR A 16 -6.51 13.16 -21.45
CA THR A 16 -5.13 13.44 -21.87
C THR A 16 -4.25 13.84 -20.68
N ILE A 17 -4.73 14.73 -19.82
CA ILE A 17 -4.01 15.14 -18.60
C ILE A 17 -3.76 13.94 -17.69
N THR A 18 -4.77 13.08 -17.49
CA THR A 18 -4.65 11.88 -16.66
C THR A 18 -3.57 10.93 -17.20
N ILE A 19 -3.56 10.67 -18.51
CA ILE A 19 -2.53 9.83 -19.13
C ILE A 19 -1.13 10.42 -18.96
N GLN A 20 -0.96 11.73 -19.15
CA GLN A 20 0.35 12.37 -19.00
C GLN A 20 0.83 12.36 -17.55
N LEU A 21 -0.07 12.65 -16.60
CA LEU A 21 0.23 12.57 -15.17
C LEU A 21 0.60 11.15 -14.77
N ASP A 22 -0.18 10.15 -15.15
CA ASP A 22 0.11 8.75 -14.85
C ASP A 22 1.46 8.35 -15.43
N ARG A 23 1.79 8.78 -16.66
CA ARG A 23 3.08 8.47 -17.29
C ARG A 23 4.26 9.11 -16.54
N TYR A 24 4.23 10.42 -16.27
CA TYR A 24 5.40 11.08 -15.65
C TYR A 24 5.48 10.86 -14.14
N ALA A 25 4.36 10.95 -13.43
CA ALA A 25 4.34 10.75 -11.98
C ALA A 25 4.67 9.31 -11.60
N ALA A 26 4.17 8.30 -12.34
CA ALA A 26 4.52 6.91 -12.07
C ALA A 26 6.03 6.66 -12.21
N ASN A 27 6.66 7.18 -13.26
CA ASN A 27 8.11 7.06 -13.46
C ASN A 27 8.91 7.71 -12.33
N PHE A 28 8.50 8.90 -11.91
CA PHE A 28 9.15 9.61 -10.80
C PHE A 28 8.99 8.83 -9.48
N ILE A 29 7.77 8.43 -9.13
CA ILE A 29 7.48 7.65 -7.91
C ILE A 29 8.23 6.33 -7.92
N PHE A 30 8.30 5.65 -9.07
CA PHE A 30 9.03 4.41 -9.21
C PHE A 30 10.53 4.60 -8.98
N LEU A 31 11.15 5.58 -9.62
CA LEU A 31 12.59 5.84 -9.48
C LEU A 31 12.96 6.15 -8.03
N PHE A 32 12.32 7.17 -7.44
CA PHE A 32 12.64 7.59 -6.08
C PHE A 32 12.18 6.57 -5.04
N GLY A 33 11.04 5.93 -5.27
CA GLY A 33 10.51 4.92 -4.38
C GLY A 33 11.37 3.66 -4.34
N VAL A 34 11.85 3.16 -5.48
CA VAL A 34 12.77 2.01 -5.53
C VAL A 34 14.09 2.38 -4.88
N VAL A 35 14.72 3.48 -5.28
CA VAL A 35 16.02 3.90 -4.73
C VAL A 35 15.92 4.11 -3.20
N GLY A 36 14.90 4.83 -2.74
CA GLY A 36 14.70 5.09 -1.31
C GLY A 36 14.50 3.83 -0.48
N ASN A 37 13.63 2.89 -0.94
CA ASN A 37 13.41 1.64 -0.21
C ASN A 37 14.63 0.72 -0.24
N VAL A 38 15.37 0.66 -1.35
CA VAL A 38 16.62 -0.12 -1.45
C VAL A 38 17.69 0.43 -0.51
N LEU A 39 17.88 1.75 -0.45
CA LEU A 39 18.80 2.38 0.49
C LEU A 39 18.39 2.11 1.94
N ASN A 40 17.10 2.21 2.27
CA ASN A 40 16.59 1.86 3.60
C ASN A 40 16.89 0.41 3.95
N ILE A 41 16.70 -0.52 3.02
CA ILE A 41 17.02 -1.94 3.23
C ILE A 41 18.51 -2.10 3.55
N PHE A 42 19.40 -1.48 2.78
CA PHE A 42 20.84 -1.58 3.02
C PHE A 42 21.26 -1.00 4.38
N VAL A 43 20.76 0.18 4.74
CA VAL A 43 21.10 0.86 6.00
C VAL A 43 20.54 0.08 7.19
N LEU A 44 19.26 -0.29 7.17
CA LEU A 44 18.60 -0.96 8.29
C LEU A 44 19.04 -2.44 8.45
N SER A 45 19.61 -3.03 7.40
CA SER A 45 20.20 -4.38 7.45
C SER A 45 21.60 -4.42 8.09
N GLN A 46 22.21 -3.27 8.41
CA GLN A 46 23.51 -3.21 9.06
C GLN A 46 23.45 -3.79 10.49
N ARG A 47 24.56 -4.39 10.93
CA ARG A 47 24.66 -5.10 12.23
C ARG A 47 24.23 -4.24 13.42
N THR A 48 24.51 -2.94 13.38
CA THR A 48 24.17 -1.96 14.42
C THR A 48 22.66 -1.84 14.65
N PHE A 49 21.84 -2.02 13.60
CA PHE A 49 20.39 -1.81 13.67
C PHE A 49 19.59 -3.12 13.84
N ARG A 50 20.18 -4.29 13.63
CA ARG A 50 19.48 -5.59 13.67
C ARG A 50 18.85 -5.94 15.02
N SER A 51 19.36 -5.40 16.12
CA SER A 51 18.80 -5.63 17.47
C SER A 51 17.67 -4.67 17.84
N ASN A 52 17.43 -3.63 17.04
CA ASN A 52 16.42 -2.61 17.32
C ASN A 52 15.06 -3.02 16.71
N SER A 53 14.03 -3.08 17.56
CA SER A 53 12.65 -3.45 17.16
C SER A 53 12.07 -2.52 16.10
N CYS A 54 12.22 -1.21 16.27
CA CYS A 54 11.75 -0.19 15.34
C CYS A 54 12.48 -0.28 13.99
N ALA A 55 13.80 -0.49 14.00
CA ALA A 55 14.57 -0.68 12.78
C ALA A 55 14.13 -1.92 11.99
N TRP A 56 13.83 -3.03 12.68
CA TRP A 56 13.25 -4.22 12.05
C TRP A 56 11.91 -3.93 11.36
N ILE A 57 11.01 -3.19 12.02
CA ILE A 57 9.70 -2.84 11.46
C ILE A 57 9.86 -1.97 10.21
N PHE A 58 10.75 -0.98 10.23
CA PHE A 58 11.03 -0.15 9.05
C PHE A 58 11.71 -0.92 7.91
N LEU A 59 12.57 -1.89 8.23
CA LEU A 59 13.15 -2.79 7.24
C LEU A 59 12.05 -3.61 6.54
N ALA A 60 11.16 -4.23 7.33
CA ALA A 60 10.02 -4.98 6.79
C ALA A 60 9.09 -4.10 5.94
N SER A 61 8.80 -2.87 6.41
CA SER A 61 8.02 -1.89 5.65
C SER A 61 8.68 -1.54 4.31
N SER A 62 10.01 -1.40 4.27
CA SER A 62 10.75 -1.09 3.05
C SER A 62 10.65 -2.21 2.01
N PHE A 63 10.71 -3.48 2.44
CA PHE A 63 10.47 -4.63 1.56
C PHE A 63 9.05 -4.65 1.01
N VAL A 64 8.05 -4.45 1.87
CA VAL A 64 6.63 -4.42 1.48
C VAL A 64 6.35 -3.28 0.49
N ASN A 65 6.90 -2.10 0.74
CA ASN A 65 6.78 -0.95 -0.16
C ASN A 65 7.42 -1.24 -1.52
N LEU A 66 8.59 -1.89 -1.55
CA LEU A 66 9.23 -2.27 -2.81
C LEU A 66 8.36 -3.24 -3.62
N ILE A 67 7.76 -4.25 -2.97
CA ILE A 67 6.82 -5.17 -3.62
C ILE A 67 5.60 -4.40 -4.15
N SER A 68 5.06 -3.45 -3.37
CA SER A 68 3.92 -2.63 -3.78
C SER A 68 4.24 -1.77 -5.00
N ILE A 69 5.44 -1.16 -5.03
CA ILE A 69 5.88 -0.32 -6.13
C ILE A 69 6.06 -1.14 -7.40
N VAL A 70 6.78 -2.26 -7.31
CA VAL A 70 7.05 -3.17 -8.43
C VAL A 70 5.75 -3.74 -8.99
N SER A 71 4.84 -4.24 -8.15
CA SER A 71 3.56 -4.83 -8.61
C SER A 71 2.57 -3.77 -9.14
N GLY A 72 2.51 -2.61 -8.51
CA GLY A 72 1.55 -1.56 -8.82
C GLY A 72 1.92 -0.69 -10.02
N LEU A 73 3.18 -0.24 -10.10
CA LEU A 73 3.59 0.78 -11.09
C LEU A 73 4.15 0.18 -12.39
N ILE A 74 4.78 -1.00 -12.37
CA ILE A 74 5.28 -1.64 -13.61
C ILE A 74 4.14 -1.87 -14.60
N THR A 75 2.95 -2.17 -14.10
CA THR A 75 1.77 -2.42 -14.94
C THR A 75 1.18 -1.15 -15.55
N VAL A 76 1.28 -0.01 -14.86
CA VAL A 76 0.95 1.30 -15.42
C VAL A 76 1.97 1.70 -16.48
N MET A 77 3.25 1.45 -16.21
CA MET A 77 4.32 1.67 -17.19
C MET A 77 4.06 0.83 -18.43
N ILE A 78 3.92 -0.49 -18.31
CA ILE A 78 3.66 -1.38 -19.46
C ILE A 78 2.40 -0.96 -20.22
N GLY A 79 1.31 -0.65 -19.53
CA GLY A 79 0.06 -0.20 -20.16
C GLY A 79 0.20 1.09 -20.98
N GLY A 80 1.20 1.92 -20.69
CA GLY A 80 1.51 3.12 -21.46
C GLY A 80 2.26 2.86 -22.77
N TRP A 81 2.76 1.65 -23.02
CA TRP A 81 3.55 1.30 -24.22
C TRP A 81 3.00 0.08 -24.98
N THR A 82 2.44 -0.90 -24.29
CA THR A 82 1.92 -2.16 -24.86
C THR A 82 0.69 -2.65 -24.10
N THR A 83 -0.06 -3.62 -24.66
CA THR A 83 -1.20 -4.24 -23.97
C THR A 83 -0.74 -4.91 -22.67
N ASN A 84 -1.33 -4.50 -21.54
CA ASN A 84 -0.98 -5.04 -20.22
C ASN A 84 -1.52 -6.49 -20.08
N PRO A 85 -0.68 -7.50 -19.78
CA PRO A 85 -1.13 -8.89 -19.64
C PRO A 85 -2.09 -9.08 -18.47
N ALA A 86 -2.06 -8.21 -17.46
CA ALA A 86 -3.04 -8.24 -16.37
C ALA A 86 -4.46 -7.90 -16.84
N ASN A 87 -4.62 -7.24 -17.99
CA ASN A 87 -5.92 -6.91 -18.53
C ASN A 87 -6.55 -8.08 -19.30
N THR A 88 -5.74 -9.00 -19.83
CA THR A 88 -6.20 -10.12 -20.65
C THR A 88 -6.20 -11.45 -19.89
N ILE A 89 -5.28 -11.63 -18.94
CA ILE A 89 -5.08 -12.89 -18.23
C ILE A 89 -5.70 -12.82 -16.84
N GLY A 90 -6.80 -13.54 -16.64
CA GLY A 90 -7.61 -13.50 -15.40
C GLY A 90 -6.84 -13.79 -14.12
N TRP A 91 -5.94 -14.78 -14.12
CA TRP A 91 -5.16 -15.11 -12.91
C TRP A 91 -4.13 -14.02 -12.56
N ILE A 92 -3.52 -13.37 -13.57
CA ILE A 92 -2.58 -12.26 -13.37
C ILE A 92 -3.31 -11.05 -12.81
N CYS A 93 -4.51 -10.74 -13.34
CA CYS A 93 -5.39 -9.68 -12.81
C CYS A 93 -5.65 -9.87 -11.31
N LYS A 94 -6.14 -11.06 -10.93
CA LYS A 94 -6.50 -11.43 -9.56
C LYS A 94 -5.31 -11.39 -8.62
N LEU A 95 -4.19 -12.01 -9.01
CA LEU A 95 -2.96 -12.04 -8.21
C LEU A 95 -2.37 -10.63 -8.01
N ARG A 96 -2.33 -9.84 -9.08
CA ARG A 96 -1.85 -8.45 -9.02
C ARG A 96 -2.70 -7.62 -8.07
N ALA A 97 -4.03 -7.66 -8.21
CA ALA A 97 -4.94 -6.92 -7.35
C ALA A 97 -4.70 -7.31 -5.89
N HIS A 98 -4.67 -8.60 -5.59
CA HIS A 98 -4.37 -9.11 -4.26
C HIS A 98 -3.06 -8.57 -3.68
N ILE A 99 -1.94 -8.68 -4.42
CA ILE A 99 -0.63 -8.20 -3.97
C ILE A 99 -0.65 -6.68 -3.72
N VAL A 100 -1.25 -5.90 -4.62
CA VAL A 100 -1.28 -4.44 -4.50
C VAL A 100 -2.09 -4.00 -3.28
N PHE A 101 -3.30 -4.53 -3.10
CA PHE A 101 -4.15 -4.16 -1.95
C PHE A 101 -3.56 -4.62 -0.62
N SER A 102 -3.05 -5.85 -0.55
CA SER A 102 -2.39 -6.37 0.65
C SER A 102 -1.15 -5.55 1.01
N THR A 103 -0.24 -5.31 0.06
CA THR A 103 1.00 -4.54 0.36
C THR A 103 0.72 -3.09 0.74
N ARG A 104 -0.24 -2.42 0.08
CA ARG A 104 -0.66 -1.05 0.43
C ARG A 104 -1.34 -0.96 1.79
N THR A 105 -1.84 -2.07 2.33
CA THR A 105 -2.40 -2.13 3.68
C THR A 105 -1.32 -2.49 4.70
N ILE A 106 -0.46 -3.46 4.39
CA ILE A 106 0.63 -3.88 5.29
C ILE A 106 1.56 -2.68 5.59
N ALA A 107 1.95 -1.92 4.58
CA ALA A 107 2.89 -0.81 4.74
C ALA A 107 2.50 0.21 5.84
N PRO A 108 1.30 0.84 5.79
CA PRO A 108 0.87 1.78 6.84
C PRO A 108 0.66 1.10 8.20
N TRP A 109 0.18 -0.14 8.24
CA TRP A 109 0.04 -0.87 9.50
C TRP A 109 1.39 -1.21 10.16
N LEU A 110 2.45 -1.43 9.38
CA LEU A 110 3.80 -1.53 9.92
C LEU A 110 4.29 -0.19 10.49
N ILE A 111 3.94 0.93 9.87
CA ILE A 111 4.25 2.25 10.44
C ILE A 111 3.47 2.46 11.76
N VAL A 112 2.18 2.09 11.82
CA VAL A 112 1.40 2.07 13.07
C VAL A 112 2.12 1.25 14.14
N LEU A 113 2.57 0.05 13.81
CA LEU A 113 3.33 -0.79 14.74
C LEU A 113 4.62 -0.10 15.21
N ALA A 114 5.35 0.58 14.32
CA ALA A 114 6.53 1.36 14.68
C ALA A 114 6.20 2.55 15.61
N THR A 115 5.06 3.22 15.41
CA THR A 115 4.61 4.29 16.32
C THR A 115 4.23 3.76 17.71
N ILE A 116 3.59 2.60 17.77
CA ILE A 116 3.28 1.92 19.03
C ILE A 116 4.57 1.49 19.74
N ASP A 117 5.54 0.92 19.01
CA ASP A 117 6.84 0.51 19.56
C ASP A 117 7.58 1.71 20.19
N ARG A 118 7.61 2.86 19.48
CA ARG A 118 8.18 4.11 20.00
C ARG A 118 7.44 4.63 21.24
N TRP A 119 6.10 4.60 21.24
CA TRP A 119 5.32 4.97 22.41
C TRP A 119 5.64 4.07 23.62
N LEU A 120 5.72 2.75 23.43
CA LEU A 120 6.10 1.81 24.49
C LEU A 120 7.49 2.11 25.04
N LEU A 121 8.45 2.48 24.19
CA LEU A 121 9.80 2.87 24.61
C LEU A 121 9.82 4.18 25.42
N SER A 122 9.03 5.18 25.02
CA SER A 122 8.95 6.48 25.71
C SER A 122 8.29 6.39 27.09
N SER A 123 7.49 5.35 27.35
CA SER A 123 6.74 5.23 28.60
C SER A 123 7.64 5.14 29.84
N ILE A 124 7.31 5.95 30.85
CA ILE A 124 7.94 5.95 32.19
C ILE A 124 7.84 4.56 32.85
N ASN A 125 6.71 3.87 32.65
CA ASN A 125 6.49 2.55 33.23
C ASN A 125 7.39 1.48 32.59
N ALA A 126 8.31 0.92 33.38
CA ALA A 126 9.26 -0.10 32.96
C ALA A 126 8.62 -1.38 32.41
N ILE A 127 7.42 -1.75 32.86
CA ILE A 127 6.69 -2.93 32.35
C ILE A 127 6.25 -2.69 30.90
N ARG A 128 5.78 -1.48 30.58
CA ARG A 128 5.39 -1.12 29.21
C ARG A 128 6.60 -1.06 28.28
N ARG A 129 7.70 -0.46 28.75
CA ARG A 129 8.97 -0.40 28.01
C ARG A 129 9.52 -1.78 27.65
N ARG A 130 9.42 -2.75 28.57
CA ARG A 130 9.82 -4.14 28.33
C ARG A 130 9.01 -4.85 27.24
N LYS A 131 7.86 -4.32 26.80
CA LYS A 131 7.10 -4.90 25.69
C LYS A 131 7.70 -4.56 24.32
N SER A 132 8.46 -3.47 24.22
CA SER A 132 9.22 -3.10 23.01
C SER A 132 10.44 -4.01 22.86
N THR A 133 10.23 -5.17 22.25
CA THR A 133 11.28 -6.16 22.00
C THR A 133 11.25 -6.60 20.56
N LEU A 134 12.40 -6.97 20.03
CA LEU A 134 12.53 -7.47 18.65
C LEU A 134 11.61 -8.67 18.38
N LYS A 135 11.49 -9.60 19.33
CA LYS A 135 10.61 -10.77 19.20
C LYS A 135 9.14 -10.38 19.06
N ASN A 136 8.68 -9.41 19.85
CA ASN A 136 7.31 -8.91 19.74
C ASN A 136 7.09 -8.17 18.43
N ALA A 137 8.03 -7.31 18.02
CA ALA A 137 7.98 -6.61 16.75
C ALA A 137 7.88 -7.59 15.56
N GLN A 138 8.69 -8.65 15.54
CA GLN A 138 8.64 -9.72 14.54
C GLN A 138 7.28 -10.44 14.53
N ARG A 139 6.78 -10.81 15.72
CA ARG A 139 5.48 -11.50 15.85
C ARG A 139 4.34 -10.64 15.33
N TRP A 140 4.28 -9.37 15.72
CA TRP A 140 3.23 -8.45 15.27
C TRP A 140 3.35 -8.10 13.79
N THR A 141 4.57 -7.97 13.26
CA THR A 141 4.83 -7.84 11.81
C THR A 141 4.22 -9.02 11.05
N ALA A 142 4.47 -10.26 11.49
CA ALA A 142 3.90 -11.46 10.87
C ALA A 142 2.38 -11.49 10.95
N VAL A 143 1.79 -11.13 12.11
CA VAL A 143 0.33 -11.04 12.28
C VAL A 143 -0.28 -10.02 11.31
N ILE A 144 0.30 -8.82 11.18
CA ILE A 144 -0.18 -7.79 10.24
C ILE A 144 -0.14 -8.30 8.81
N ILE A 145 0.95 -8.96 8.39
CA ILE A 145 1.09 -9.53 7.05
C ILE A 145 0.00 -10.58 6.82
N ILE A 146 -0.16 -11.55 7.71
CA ILE A 146 -1.15 -12.63 7.57
C ILE A 146 -2.57 -12.07 7.52
N LEU A 147 -2.93 -11.19 8.47
CA LEU A 147 -4.26 -10.59 8.51
C LEU A 147 -4.55 -9.76 7.25
N SER A 148 -3.58 -9.00 6.75
CA SER A 148 -3.74 -8.21 5.52
C SER A 148 -3.85 -9.10 4.28
N MET A 149 -3.14 -10.23 4.23
CA MET A 149 -3.29 -11.20 3.13
C MET A 149 -4.68 -11.84 3.19
N LEU A 150 -5.16 -12.25 4.37
CA LEU A 150 -6.51 -12.80 4.52
C LEU A 150 -7.61 -11.79 4.20
N LEU A 151 -7.45 -10.54 4.63
CA LEU A 151 -8.41 -9.44 4.40
C LEU A 151 -8.62 -9.15 2.92
N TYR A 152 -7.68 -9.47 2.04
CA TYR A 152 -7.82 -9.27 0.60
C TYR A 152 -7.86 -10.59 -0.19
N ALA A 153 -8.07 -11.72 0.48
CA ALA A 153 -8.25 -13.00 -0.20
C ALA A 153 -9.49 -12.98 -1.13
N GLN A 154 -10.51 -12.17 -0.82
CA GLN A 154 -11.68 -11.99 -1.69
C GLN A 154 -11.33 -11.42 -3.08
N MET A 155 -10.15 -10.81 -3.26
CA MET A 155 -9.69 -10.32 -4.58
C MET A 155 -9.63 -11.43 -5.62
N PHE A 156 -9.31 -12.66 -5.22
CA PHE A 156 -9.31 -13.82 -6.13
C PHE A 156 -10.69 -14.14 -6.69
N TYR A 157 -11.75 -13.76 -5.98
CA TYR A 157 -13.13 -13.92 -6.43
C TYR A 157 -13.68 -12.65 -7.09
N CYS A 158 -13.38 -11.47 -6.55
CA CYS A 158 -14.01 -10.22 -6.93
C CYS A 158 -13.47 -9.59 -8.20
N TYR A 159 -12.20 -9.79 -8.52
CA TYR A 159 -11.58 -9.24 -9.73
C TYR A 159 -11.78 -10.15 -10.93
N GLU A 160 -12.02 -9.59 -12.10
CA GLU A 160 -12.06 -10.32 -13.37
C GLU A 160 -11.32 -9.52 -14.46
N ALA A 161 -10.71 -10.23 -15.41
CA ALA A 161 -10.02 -9.62 -16.55
C ALA A 161 -10.95 -9.50 -17.77
N ASN A 162 -10.51 -8.73 -18.76
CA ASN A 162 -11.20 -8.50 -20.02
C ASN A 162 -12.63 -7.94 -19.90
N LEU A 163 -12.88 -7.10 -18.89
CA LEU A 163 -14.15 -6.39 -18.74
C LEU A 163 -14.19 -5.17 -19.67
N THR A 164 -15.27 -5.02 -20.43
CA THR A 164 -15.45 -3.94 -21.43
C THR A 164 -16.30 -2.77 -20.94
N ASP A 165 -17.20 -3.02 -19.98
CA ASP A 165 -18.15 -2.03 -19.46
C ASP A 165 -17.66 -1.32 -18.19
N THR A 166 -16.37 -1.50 -17.85
CA THR A 166 -15.73 -0.98 -16.65
C THR A 166 -14.59 -0.02 -17.00
N PRO A 167 -14.22 0.91 -16.10
CA PRO A 167 -13.16 1.89 -16.37
C PRO A 167 -11.79 1.24 -16.62
N LEU A 168 -11.60 0.01 -16.15
CA LEU A 168 -10.39 -0.78 -16.34
C LEU A 168 -10.77 -2.18 -16.83
N GLN A 169 -9.93 -2.78 -17.68
CA GLN A 169 -10.12 -4.14 -18.19
C GLN A 169 -9.91 -5.22 -17.11
N CYS A 170 -9.17 -4.90 -16.04
CA CYS A 170 -9.01 -5.73 -14.85
C CYS A 170 -9.64 -4.99 -13.67
N TYR A 171 -10.84 -5.41 -13.26
CA TYR A 171 -11.67 -4.65 -12.31
C TYR A 171 -12.63 -5.54 -11.50
N ASP A 172 -13.28 -4.96 -10.49
CA ASP A 172 -14.32 -5.61 -9.71
C ASP A 172 -15.52 -5.99 -10.59
N LYS A 173 -15.90 -7.27 -10.60
CA LYS A 173 -16.94 -7.82 -11.46
C LYS A 173 -18.38 -7.48 -11.02
N THR A 174 -18.59 -7.11 -9.74
CA THR A 174 -19.90 -6.72 -9.20
C THR A 174 -19.81 -5.46 -8.34
N ALA A 175 -20.93 -4.74 -8.23
CA ALA A 175 -21.03 -3.55 -7.37
C ALA A 175 -20.78 -3.87 -5.88
N VAL A 176 -21.18 -5.06 -5.42
CA VAL A 176 -20.94 -5.51 -4.03
C VAL A 176 -19.45 -5.71 -3.77
N CYS A 177 -18.73 -6.34 -4.70
CA CYS A 177 -17.28 -6.49 -4.62
C CYS A 177 -16.57 -5.14 -4.56
N ARG A 178 -16.98 -4.20 -5.42
CA ARG A 178 -16.46 -2.84 -5.41
C ARG A 178 -16.69 -2.14 -4.08
N TYR A 179 -17.91 -2.16 -3.55
CA TYR A 179 -18.21 -1.52 -2.26
C TYR A 179 -17.40 -2.13 -1.12
N LEU A 180 -17.26 -3.47 -1.10
CA LEU A 180 -16.45 -4.17 -0.09
C LEU A 180 -14.97 -3.79 -0.19
N THR A 181 -14.42 -3.77 -1.41
CA THR A 181 -13.03 -3.36 -1.68
C THR A 181 -12.77 -1.92 -1.27
N ASP A 182 -13.64 -0.98 -1.69
CA ASP A 182 -13.50 0.45 -1.41
C ASP A 182 -13.63 0.74 0.10
N LEU A 183 -14.59 0.11 0.78
CA LEU A 183 -14.78 0.24 2.23
C LEU A 183 -13.60 -0.34 3.00
N SER A 184 -13.12 -1.53 2.61
CA SER A 184 -11.98 -2.18 3.26
C SER A 184 -10.72 -1.35 3.10
N PHE A 185 -10.45 -0.87 1.88
CA PHE A 185 -9.27 -0.07 1.61
C PHE A 185 -9.35 1.31 2.29
N GLY A 186 -10.43 2.06 2.08
CA GLY A 186 -10.59 3.39 2.68
C GLY A 186 -10.62 3.34 4.21
N GLY A 187 -11.40 2.44 4.79
CA GLY A 187 -11.53 2.30 6.24
C GLY A 187 -10.30 1.70 6.91
N ILE A 188 -9.89 0.51 6.47
CA ILE A 188 -8.88 -0.29 7.18
C ILE A 188 -7.46 0.03 6.73
N ALA A 189 -7.22 0.37 5.46
CA ALA A 189 -5.87 0.65 4.97
C ALA A 189 -5.47 2.13 5.13
N VAL A 190 -6.44 3.05 5.16
CA VAL A 190 -6.17 4.49 5.20
C VAL A 190 -6.61 5.10 6.53
N VAL A 191 -7.91 5.14 6.82
CA VAL A 191 -8.45 5.89 7.97
C VAL A 191 -7.95 5.30 9.30
N ALA A 192 -8.10 4.01 9.52
CA ALA A 192 -7.73 3.39 10.80
C ALA A 192 -6.22 3.55 11.12
N PRO A 193 -5.28 3.30 10.19
CA PRO A 193 -3.86 3.55 10.45
C PRO A 193 -3.55 5.01 10.76
N LEU A 194 -4.15 5.97 10.05
CA LEU A 194 -3.95 7.39 10.31
C LEU A 194 -4.41 7.79 11.72
N MET A 195 -5.59 7.35 12.12
CA MET A 195 -6.12 7.63 13.47
C MET A 195 -5.21 7.05 14.55
N LEU A 196 -4.71 5.83 14.38
CA LEU A 196 -3.81 5.19 15.33
C LEU A 196 -2.42 5.87 15.36
N MET A 197 -1.86 6.23 14.20
CA MET A 197 -0.58 6.94 14.13
C MET A 197 -0.65 8.30 14.84
N ILE A 198 -1.74 9.05 14.65
CA ILE A 198 -1.94 10.34 15.34
C ILE A 198 -2.06 10.11 16.86
N LEU A 199 -2.90 9.14 17.27
CA LEU A 199 -3.10 8.82 18.69
C LEU A 199 -1.78 8.44 19.38
N PHE A 200 -1.05 7.46 18.86
CA PHE A 200 0.20 7.01 19.47
C PHE A 200 1.34 8.00 19.29
N GLY A 201 1.32 8.80 18.23
CA GLY A 201 2.24 9.93 18.06
C GLY A 201 2.08 10.97 19.17
N LEU A 202 0.85 11.41 19.45
CA LEU A 202 0.55 12.35 20.55
C LEU A 202 0.92 11.76 21.91
N LEU A 203 0.58 10.50 22.16
CA LEU A 203 0.94 9.81 23.41
C LEU A 203 2.45 9.67 23.59
N THR A 204 3.22 9.57 22.50
CA THR A 204 4.70 9.57 22.57
C THR A 204 5.21 10.93 23.01
N ILE A 205 4.67 12.02 22.47
CA ILE A 205 5.07 13.39 22.83
C ILE A 205 4.77 13.69 24.31
N ILE A 206 3.63 13.21 24.83
CA ILE A 206 3.23 13.42 26.23
C ILE A 206 4.15 12.67 27.21
N ASN A 207 4.74 11.55 26.78
CA ASN A 207 5.58 10.72 27.64
C ASN A 207 7.06 11.16 27.70
N VAL A 208 7.52 11.99 26.75
CA VAL A 208 8.89 12.52 26.67
C VAL A 208 8.97 13.84 27.42
#